data_AF-A0AAP2CMH0-F1
#
_entry.id   AF-A0AAP2CMH0-F1
#
_cell.length_a   1.000
_cell.length_b   1.000
_cell.length_c   1.000
_cell.angle_alpha   90.00
_cell.angle_beta   90.00
_cell.angle_gamma   90.00
#
_symmetry.space_group_name_H-M   'P 1'
#
loop_
_entity.id
_entity.type
_entity.pdbx_description
1 polymer ?
#
loop_
_entity_poly.entity_id
_entity_poly.type
_entity_poly.pdbx_seq_one_letter_code
_entity_poly.pdbx_strand_id
1 'polypeptide(L)'
;MKKYTLGLLVLLGCSEVETPAPVAREVNFSGIEVQDFQLGGANSRVMAEDWKHIFERYAELEITNVASGQTYTLPFDPNDFQHPYNINLPEGEYTATTAQAGEGIIPNLPFTAEESFIVGEERLNLTLNAETSYGLVTVKNEFLESAALVVGGERYELVRTLDRENYFLYAPGGTTAELQIIDHFDQDTVRRDLTIGAREHYHFFLFIPENGRVGGVELGMMNEK
;
A
#
# COMPACT_ATOMS: atom_id res chain seq x y z
N MET A 1 -45.37 82.33 -0.70
CA MET A 1 -44.59 81.48 -1.63
C MET A 1 -44.01 80.32 -0.84
N LYS A 2 -44.57 79.11 -0.99
CA LYS A 2 -44.09 77.91 -0.29
C LYS A 2 -42.99 77.26 -1.15
N LYS A 3 -41.78 77.12 -0.59
CA LYS A 3 -40.68 76.38 -1.20
C LYS A 3 -40.72 74.94 -0.70
N TYR A 4 -40.85 73.98 -1.61
CA TYR A 4 -40.72 72.56 -1.31
C TYR A 4 -39.32 72.13 -1.75
N THR A 5 -38.48 71.77 -0.78
CA THR A 5 -37.16 71.20 -1.03
C THR A 5 -37.33 69.70 -1.28
N LEU A 6 -37.10 69.28 -2.52
CA LEU A 6 -37.12 67.87 -2.94
C LEU A 6 -35.75 67.25 -2.61
N GLY A 7 -35.69 66.40 -1.58
CA GLY A 7 -34.51 65.62 -1.24
C GLY A 7 -34.43 64.37 -2.11
N LEU A 8 -33.39 64.28 -2.95
CA LEU A 8 -33.09 63.13 -3.79
C LEU A 8 -32.21 62.15 -2.99
N LEU A 9 -32.77 60.99 -2.64
CA LEU A 9 -32.06 59.90 -1.96
C LEU A 9 -31.50 58.95 -3.04
N VAL A 10 -30.18 58.97 -3.26
CA VAL A 10 -29.50 58.05 -4.18
C VAL A 10 -29.13 56.79 -3.40
N LEU A 11 -29.88 55.71 -3.61
CA LEU A 11 -29.54 54.37 -3.15
C LEU A 11 -28.50 53.78 -4.11
N LEU A 12 -27.22 53.82 -3.72
CA LEU A 12 -26.17 53.03 -4.36
C LEU A 12 -26.33 51.58 -3.93
N GLY A 13 -27.11 50.81 -4.69
CA GLY A 13 -27.15 49.36 -4.59
C GLY A 13 -25.84 48.80 -5.16
N CYS A 14 -24.90 48.47 -4.27
CA CYS A 14 -23.74 47.66 -4.61
C CYS A 14 -24.24 46.22 -4.77
N SER A 15 -24.53 45.80 -6.00
CA SER A 15 -24.74 44.39 -6.31
C SER A 15 -23.38 43.71 -6.25
N GLU A 16 -23.14 42.97 -5.16
CA GLU A 16 -22.06 41.99 -5.08
C GLU A 16 -22.33 40.98 -6.19
N VAL A 17 -21.47 40.97 -7.22
CA VAL A 17 -21.58 40.00 -8.31
C VAL A 17 -21.21 38.66 -7.67
N GLU A 18 -22.22 37.87 -7.31
CA GLU A 18 -22.03 36.47 -6.93
C GLU A 18 -21.37 35.75 -8.11
N THR A 19 -20.06 35.55 -8.02
CA THR A 19 -19.38 34.60 -8.89
C THR A 19 -20.00 33.22 -8.64
N PRO A 20 -20.43 32.50 -9.69
CA PRO A 20 -20.98 31.17 -9.51
C PRO A 20 -20.00 30.31 -8.69
N ALA A 21 -20.52 29.58 -7.71
CA ALA A 21 -19.69 28.62 -6.97
C ALA A 21 -19.03 27.65 -7.96
N PRO A 22 -17.77 27.26 -7.75
CA PRO A 22 -17.11 26.29 -8.60
C PRO A 22 -17.95 25.02 -8.70
N VAL A 23 -18.16 24.51 -9.92
CA VAL A 23 -18.89 23.27 -10.12
C VAL A 23 -18.02 22.14 -9.56
N ALA A 24 -18.49 21.50 -8.48
CA ALA A 24 -17.81 20.34 -7.92
C ALA A 24 -18.12 19.08 -8.73
N ARG A 25 -17.09 18.27 -8.96
CA ARG A 25 -17.12 17.05 -9.77
C ARG A 25 -16.67 15.86 -8.93
N GLU A 26 -17.30 14.72 -9.16
CA GLU A 26 -16.96 13.47 -8.47
C GLU A 26 -15.67 12.89 -9.03
N VAL A 27 -14.70 12.66 -8.14
CA VAL A 27 -13.46 11.92 -8.40
C VAL A 27 -13.53 10.60 -7.64
N ASN A 28 -13.26 9.50 -8.35
CA ASN A 28 -13.25 8.15 -7.78
C ASN A 28 -11.82 7.62 -7.65
N PHE A 29 -11.54 6.97 -6.54
CA PHE A 29 -10.31 6.21 -6.29
C PHE A 29 -10.67 4.73 -6.20
N SER A 30 -10.26 3.95 -7.19
CA SER A 30 -10.67 2.55 -7.39
C SER A 30 -9.63 1.52 -6.97
N GLY A 31 -8.42 1.93 -6.59
CA GLY A 31 -7.39 0.98 -6.19
C GLY A 31 -6.11 1.64 -5.72
N ILE A 32 -5.25 0.79 -5.18
CA ILE A 32 -3.83 1.04 -4.95
C ILE A 32 -3.03 -0.10 -5.57
N GLU A 33 -2.03 0.26 -6.36
CA GLU A 33 -1.13 -0.70 -7.01
C GLU A 33 0.28 -0.44 -6.50
N VAL A 34 0.90 -1.45 -5.89
CA VAL A 34 2.33 -1.41 -5.57
C VAL A 34 3.08 -2.07 -6.70
N GLN A 35 4.20 -1.48 -7.13
CA GLN A 35 5.03 -2.08 -8.16
C GLN A 35 5.40 -3.54 -7.82
N ASP A 36 5.31 -4.42 -8.82
CA ASP A 36 5.52 -5.86 -8.66
C ASP A 36 6.85 -6.20 -7.97
N PHE A 37 6.78 -7.20 -7.10
CA PHE A 37 7.94 -7.75 -6.43
C PHE A 37 8.67 -8.73 -7.35
N GLN A 38 9.99 -8.63 -7.40
CA GLN A 38 10.84 -9.59 -8.11
C GLN A 38 11.13 -10.78 -7.19
N LEU A 39 11.26 -11.99 -7.72
CA LEU A 39 11.73 -13.11 -6.88
C LEU A 39 13.15 -12.82 -6.38
N GLY A 40 13.37 -12.97 -5.08
CA GLY A 40 14.68 -12.81 -4.47
C GLY A 40 15.68 -13.91 -4.89
N GLY A 41 16.98 -13.62 -4.78
CA GLY A 41 18.08 -14.58 -5.00
C GLY A 41 18.90 -14.38 -6.28
N ALA A 42 20.13 -14.91 -6.29
CA ALA A 42 21.18 -14.57 -7.27
C ALA A 42 20.91 -14.94 -8.75
N ASN A 43 19.83 -15.67 -9.05
CA ASN A 43 19.51 -16.14 -10.41
C ASN A 43 18.03 -16.00 -10.80
N SER A 44 17.22 -15.28 -10.02
CA SER A 44 15.79 -15.16 -10.28
C SER A 44 15.52 -14.14 -11.40
N ARG A 45 14.99 -14.60 -12.54
CA ARG A 45 14.49 -13.76 -13.65
C ARG A 45 12.96 -13.85 -13.81
N VAL A 46 12.29 -14.40 -12.81
CA VAL A 46 10.86 -14.71 -12.83
C VAL A 46 10.16 -13.75 -11.87
N MET A 47 8.98 -13.26 -12.24
CA MET A 47 8.16 -12.43 -11.37
C MET A 47 7.64 -13.29 -10.21
N ALA A 48 7.49 -12.69 -9.03
CA ALA A 48 6.86 -13.38 -7.92
C ALA A 48 5.38 -13.68 -8.27
N GLU A 49 4.80 -14.71 -7.67
CA GLU A 49 3.36 -15.01 -7.75
C GLU A 49 2.51 -13.76 -7.43
N ASP A 50 1.22 -13.80 -7.80
CA ASP A 50 0.19 -12.78 -7.49
C ASP A 50 -0.05 -12.65 -5.97
N TRP A 51 0.97 -12.20 -5.22
CA TRP A 51 0.88 -11.95 -3.80
C TRP A 51 0.01 -10.73 -3.55
N LYS A 52 -1.13 -10.93 -2.89
CA LYS A 52 -1.96 -9.81 -2.43
C LYS A 52 -1.30 -9.18 -1.20
N HIS A 53 -0.70 -8.02 -1.39
CA HIS A 53 -0.13 -7.23 -0.29
C HIS A 53 -1.17 -6.89 0.77
N ILE A 54 -0.69 -6.79 2.02
CA ILE A 54 -1.50 -6.55 3.20
C ILE A 54 -1.03 -5.23 3.79
N PHE A 55 -1.93 -4.26 3.90
CA PHE A 55 -1.68 -2.90 4.36
C PHE A 55 -2.34 -2.67 5.73
N GLU A 56 -2.01 -1.57 6.41
CA GLU A 56 -2.83 -1.14 7.55
C GLU A 56 -4.23 -0.79 7.06
N ARG A 57 -5.26 -1.10 7.87
CA ARG A 57 -6.69 -0.96 7.47
C ARG A 57 -7.20 0.48 7.37
N TYR A 58 -6.32 1.45 7.59
CA TYR A 58 -6.65 2.86 7.54
C TYR A 58 -5.49 3.63 6.91
N ALA A 59 -5.81 4.41 5.89
CA ALA A 59 -4.97 5.44 5.31
C ALA A 59 -5.80 6.70 5.07
N GLU A 60 -5.12 7.82 4.92
CA GLU A 60 -5.73 9.08 4.53
C GLU A 60 -5.04 9.58 3.26
N LEU A 61 -5.83 9.99 2.28
CA LEU A 61 -5.37 10.65 1.07
C LEU A 61 -5.48 12.15 1.28
N GLU A 62 -4.37 12.85 1.16
CA GLU A 62 -4.31 14.32 1.18
C GLU A 62 -4.31 14.82 -0.26
N ILE A 63 -5.35 15.58 -0.64
CA ILE A 63 -5.58 16.05 -2.01
C ILE A 63 -5.49 17.57 -2.01
N THR A 64 -4.50 18.12 -2.70
CA THR A 64 -4.21 19.56 -2.68
C THR A 64 -4.42 20.17 -4.05
N ASN A 65 -5.25 21.21 -4.13
CA ASN A 65 -5.42 22.00 -5.35
C ASN A 65 -4.14 22.82 -5.61
N VAL A 66 -3.53 22.64 -6.78
CA VAL A 66 -2.22 23.23 -7.12
C VAL A 66 -2.28 24.76 -7.16
N ALA A 67 -3.40 25.33 -7.61
CA ALA A 67 -3.54 26.78 -7.79
C ALA A 67 -3.87 27.52 -6.48
N SER A 68 -4.77 26.97 -5.66
CA SER A 68 -5.24 27.63 -4.43
C SER A 68 -4.52 27.18 -3.16
N GLY A 69 -3.83 26.03 -3.20
CA GLY A 69 -3.26 25.39 -2.01
C GLY A 69 -4.32 24.80 -1.07
N GLN A 70 -5.59 24.77 -1.48
CA GLN A 70 -6.67 24.17 -0.69
C GLN A 70 -6.50 22.66 -0.62
N THR A 71 -6.48 22.12 0.60
CA THR A 71 -6.37 20.69 0.87
C THR A 71 -7.71 20.07 1.23
N TYR A 72 -7.92 18.84 0.79
CA TYR A 72 -9.04 17.95 1.09
C TYR A 72 -8.48 16.62 1.59
N THR A 73 -9.20 15.96 2.49
CA THR A 73 -8.80 14.63 2.98
C THR A 73 -9.86 13.59 2.65
N LEU A 74 -9.40 12.37 2.35
CA LEU A 74 -10.26 11.22 2.06
C LEU A 74 -9.72 9.98 2.78
N PRO A 75 -10.38 9.51 3.86
CA PRO A 75 -10.00 8.27 4.53
C PRO A 75 -10.40 7.05 3.70
N PHE A 76 -9.56 6.01 3.69
CA PHE A 76 -9.82 4.75 2.97
C PHE A 76 -9.15 3.54 3.64
N ASP A 77 -9.61 2.32 3.35
CA ASP A 77 -8.92 1.05 3.67
C ASP A 77 -8.17 0.58 2.41
N PRO A 78 -6.82 0.61 2.37
CA PRO A 78 -6.05 0.19 1.20
C PRO A 78 -6.20 -1.29 0.84
N ASN A 79 -6.80 -2.11 1.72
CA ASN A 79 -7.06 -3.52 1.46
C ASN A 79 -8.43 -3.77 0.79
N ASP A 80 -9.30 -2.76 0.72
CA ASP A 80 -10.69 -2.90 0.26
C ASP A 80 -11.12 -1.75 -0.67
N PHE A 81 -11.21 -2.08 -1.96
CA PHE A 81 -11.77 -1.24 -3.02
C PHE A 81 -12.96 -1.93 -3.72
N GLN A 82 -13.71 -2.79 -3.02
CA GLN A 82 -14.94 -3.37 -3.58
C GLN A 82 -15.92 -2.30 -4.07
N HIS A 83 -15.88 -1.13 -3.42
CA HIS A 83 -16.53 0.09 -3.87
C HIS A 83 -15.47 1.21 -3.93
N PRO A 84 -15.40 2.00 -5.02
CA PRO A 84 -14.48 3.12 -5.09
C PRO A 84 -14.76 4.17 -4.00
N TYR A 85 -13.71 4.78 -3.47
CA TYR A 85 -13.82 5.93 -2.58
C TYR A 85 -14.00 7.19 -3.43
N ASN A 86 -14.93 8.07 -3.05
CA ASN A 86 -15.24 9.25 -3.85
C ASN A 86 -15.15 10.55 -3.06
N ILE A 87 -14.85 11.63 -3.77
CA ILE A 87 -14.83 12.99 -3.25
C ILE A 87 -15.27 13.98 -4.34
N ASN A 88 -15.98 15.03 -3.95
CA ASN A 88 -16.38 16.10 -4.86
C ASN A 88 -15.36 17.25 -4.80
N LEU A 89 -14.69 17.53 -5.91
CA LEU A 89 -13.67 18.56 -6.03
C LEU A 89 -14.05 19.59 -7.10
N PRO A 90 -13.77 20.90 -6.89
CA PRO A 90 -13.82 21.89 -7.95
C PRO A 90 -12.98 21.52 -9.17
N GLU A 91 -13.30 22.11 -10.32
CA GLU A 91 -12.44 22.01 -11.50
C GLU A 91 -11.06 22.63 -11.22
N GLY A 92 -9.99 21.94 -11.63
CA GLY A 92 -8.61 22.37 -11.37
C GLY A 92 -7.61 21.23 -11.41
N GLU A 93 -6.34 21.58 -11.19
CA GLU A 93 -5.23 20.64 -11.09
C GLU A 93 -4.97 20.27 -9.62
N TYR A 94 -4.71 19.00 -9.35
CA TYR A 94 -4.56 18.46 -8.01
C TYR A 94 -3.37 17.52 -7.91
N THR A 95 -2.77 17.48 -6.71
CA THR A 95 -1.85 16.44 -6.27
C THR A 95 -2.51 15.65 -5.13
N ALA A 96 -2.53 14.33 -5.23
CA ALA A 96 -2.96 13.44 -4.16
C ALA A 96 -1.76 12.69 -3.58
N THR A 97 -1.60 12.71 -2.27
CA THR A 97 -0.51 12.03 -1.56
C THR A 97 -1.05 11.19 -0.41
N THR A 98 -0.48 10.01 -0.20
CA THR A 98 -0.75 9.19 0.98
C THR A 98 0.50 8.41 1.38
N ALA A 99 0.64 8.13 2.67
CA ALA A 99 1.76 7.38 3.20
C ALA A 99 1.32 6.54 4.40
N GLN A 100 1.74 5.29 4.42
CA GLN A 100 1.73 4.45 5.60
C GLN A 100 3.17 4.22 6.03
N ALA A 101 3.55 4.82 7.15
CA ALA A 101 4.85 4.61 7.73
C ALA A 101 4.97 3.21 8.34
N GLY A 102 6.18 2.68 8.37
CA GLY A 102 6.52 1.49 9.12
C GLY A 102 7.97 1.57 9.59
N GLU A 103 8.28 0.84 10.65
CA GLU A 103 9.61 0.76 11.21
C GLU A 103 9.96 -0.71 11.48
N GLY A 104 11.16 -1.12 11.08
CA GLY A 104 11.62 -2.49 11.30
C GLY A 104 10.81 -3.53 10.53
N ILE A 105 10.78 -4.77 11.05
CA ILE A 105 10.10 -5.91 10.45
C ILE A 105 8.65 -5.96 10.95
N ILE A 106 7.69 -5.98 10.02
CA ILE A 106 6.26 -5.76 10.31
C ILE A 106 5.33 -6.55 9.38
N PRO A 107 4.07 -6.81 9.80
CA PRO A 107 3.11 -7.59 9.03
C PRO A 107 2.26 -6.77 8.06
N ASN A 108 2.36 -5.45 8.06
CA ASN A 108 1.64 -4.57 7.14
C ASN A 108 2.67 -3.84 6.29
N LEU A 109 2.47 -3.80 4.98
CA LEU A 109 3.41 -3.21 4.03
C LEU A 109 3.36 -1.68 4.14
N PRO A 110 4.48 -1.01 4.50
CA PRO A 110 4.57 0.44 4.39
C PRO A 110 4.65 0.85 2.93
N PHE A 111 4.02 1.97 2.60
CA PHE A 111 4.04 2.51 1.25
C PHE A 111 3.87 4.02 1.24
N THR A 112 4.21 4.61 0.11
CA THR A 112 3.91 6.00 -0.25
C THR A 112 3.31 6.03 -1.64
N ALA A 113 2.31 6.86 -1.87
CA ALA A 113 1.75 7.09 -3.21
C ALA A 113 1.59 8.60 -3.45
N GLU A 114 1.91 9.03 -4.66
CA GLU A 114 1.74 10.41 -5.12
C GLU A 114 1.20 10.38 -6.55
N GLU A 115 0.12 11.12 -6.78
CA GLU A 115 -0.54 11.20 -8.09
C GLU A 115 -0.89 12.64 -8.42
N SER A 116 -0.73 13.01 -9.69
CA SER A 116 -1.17 14.31 -10.21
C SER A 116 -2.31 14.11 -11.21
N PHE A 117 -3.39 14.88 -11.09
CA PHE A 117 -4.56 14.75 -11.95
C PHE A 117 -5.30 16.07 -12.17
N ILE A 118 -6.18 16.08 -13.17
CA ILE A 118 -6.98 17.25 -13.54
C ILE A 118 -8.46 16.90 -13.37
N VAL A 119 -9.17 17.72 -12.61
CA VAL A 119 -10.63 17.68 -12.49
C VAL A 119 -11.22 18.59 -13.55
N GLY A 120 -11.90 18.01 -14.53
CA GLY A 120 -12.56 18.70 -15.65
C GLY A 120 -14.01 18.24 -15.83
N GLU A 121 -14.46 18.18 -17.09
CA GLU A 121 -15.86 17.84 -17.39
C GLU A 121 -16.15 16.33 -17.34
N GLU A 122 -15.13 15.49 -17.54
CA GLU A 122 -15.28 14.04 -17.55
C GLU A 122 -15.18 13.44 -16.13
N ARG A 123 -15.85 12.29 -15.93
CA ARG A 123 -15.70 11.53 -14.69
C ARG A 123 -14.30 10.97 -14.60
N LEU A 124 -13.65 11.19 -13.46
CA LEU A 124 -12.31 10.71 -13.22
C LEU A 124 -12.34 9.48 -12.30
N ASN A 125 -11.62 8.44 -12.70
CA ASN A 125 -11.38 7.25 -11.89
C ASN A 125 -9.87 6.99 -11.84
N LEU A 126 -9.31 6.97 -10.64
CA LEU A 126 -7.88 6.92 -10.37
C LEU A 126 -7.52 5.63 -9.64
N THR A 127 -6.37 5.08 -9.99
CA THR A 127 -5.66 4.06 -9.21
C THR A 127 -4.38 4.71 -8.69
N LEU A 128 -4.12 4.60 -7.39
CA LEU A 128 -2.92 5.16 -6.77
C LEU A 128 -1.73 4.25 -7.04
N ASN A 129 -0.69 4.76 -7.70
CA ASN A 129 0.57 4.03 -7.83
C ASN A 129 1.40 4.25 -6.56
N ALA A 130 1.64 3.16 -5.84
CA ALA A 130 2.35 3.16 -4.58
C ALA A 130 3.76 2.57 -4.72
N GLU A 131 4.67 3.13 -3.96
CA GLU A 131 6.05 2.70 -3.84
C GLU A 131 6.33 2.17 -2.45
N THR A 132 7.28 1.23 -2.34
CA THR A 132 7.77 0.71 -1.07
C THR A 132 9.26 0.38 -1.15
N SER A 133 9.91 0.50 0.00
CA SER A 133 11.31 0.10 0.21
C SER A 133 11.46 -1.26 0.89
N TYR A 134 10.35 -1.95 1.13
CA TYR A 134 10.32 -3.23 1.84
C TYR A 134 10.39 -4.41 0.87
N GLY A 135 11.02 -5.50 1.32
CA GLY A 135 10.92 -6.83 0.73
C GLY A 135 9.94 -7.70 1.52
N LEU A 136 9.55 -8.82 0.93
CA LEU A 136 8.58 -9.76 1.45
C LEU A 136 9.25 -11.12 1.65
N VAL A 137 9.08 -11.72 2.82
CA VAL A 137 9.43 -13.12 3.07
C VAL A 137 8.15 -13.88 3.35
N THR A 138 7.91 -14.96 2.61
CA THR A 138 6.82 -15.89 2.86
C THR A 138 7.33 -17.31 3.03
N VAL A 139 6.64 -18.09 3.85
CA VAL A 139 6.86 -19.53 4.03
C VAL A 139 5.53 -20.23 3.84
N LYS A 140 5.46 -21.17 2.89
CA LYS A 140 4.26 -21.98 2.67
C LYS A 140 3.92 -22.76 3.93
N ASN A 141 2.65 -22.71 4.36
CA ASN A 141 2.13 -23.42 5.53
C ASN A 141 1.96 -24.93 5.26
N GLU A 142 3.07 -25.60 4.98
CA GLU A 142 3.16 -27.03 4.76
C GLU A 142 4.34 -27.61 5.56
N PHE A 143 4.08 -28.63 6.38
CA PHE A 143 5.08 -29.33 7.21
C PHE A 143 5.82 -28.48 8.26
N LEU A 144 5.44 -27.23 8.50
CA LEU A 144 6.00 -26.41 9.57
C LEU A 144 5.09 -26.26 10.79
N GLU A 145 5.71 -26.02 11.93
CA GLU A 145 5.07 -25.57 13.15
C GLU A 145 5.14 -24.04 13.30
N SER A 146 6.32 -23.47 13.04
CA SER A 146 6.54 -22.03 13.14
C SER A 146 7.67 -21.56 12.22
N ALA A 147 7.67 -20.27 11.89
CA ALA A 147 8.72 -19.62 11.12
C ALA A 147 9.00 -18.24 11.71
N ALA A 148 10.27 -17.85 11.75
CA ALA A 148 10.69 -16.53 12.20
C ALA A 148 11.89 -16.00 11.41
N LEU A 149 12.02 -14.68 11.34
CA LEU A 149 13.25 -14.00 10.96
C LEU A 149 14.05 -13.64 12.21
N VAL A 150 15.35 -13.92 12.20
CA VAL A 150 16.28 -13.47 13.23
C VAL A 150 17.19 -12.39 12.66
N VAL A 151 17.13 -11.18 13.22
CA VAL A 151 17.90 -10.00 12.77
C VAL A 151 18.60 -9.39 13.98
N GLY A 152 19.93 -9.27 13.92
CA GLY A 152 20.71 -8.68 15.02
C GLY A 152 20.57 -9.41 16.36
N GLY A 153 20.12 -10.67 16.36
CA GLY A 153 19.83 -11.46 17.57
C GLY A 153 18.39 -11.33 18.09
N GLU A 154 17.57 -10.48 17.49
CA GLU A 154 16.13 -10.38 17.78
C GLU A 154 15.32 -11.30 16.86
N ARG A 155 14.27 -11.92 17.40
CA ARG A 155 13.42 -12.89 16.71
C ARG A 155 12.05 -12.30 16.40
N TYR A 156 11.66 -12.35 15.14
CA TYR A 156 10.41 -11.84 14.58
C TYR A 156 9.60 -13.00 14.00
N GLU A 157 8.54 -13.42 14.71
CA GLU A 157 7.66 -14.51 14.25
C GLU A 157 6.88 -14.09 13.00
N LEU A 158 6.87 -14.94 11.98
CA LEU A 158 6.05 -14.69 10.80
C LEU A 158 4.57 -14.80 11.13
N VAL A 159 3.77 -13.93 10.51
CA VAL A 159 2.32 -13.90 10.71
C VAL A 159 1.66 -14.81 9.69
N ARG A 160 0.66 -15.59 10.13
CA ARG A 160 -0.10 -16.47 9.24
C ARG A 160 -1.13 -15.68 8.44
N THR A 161 -1.24 -15.94 7.14
CA THR A 161 -2.29 -15.39 6.28
C THR A 161 -3.68 -15.84 6.70
N LEU A 162 -4.71 -15.08 6.29
CA LEU A 162 -6.11 -15.38 6.63
C LEU A 162 -6.62 -16.69 5.99
N ASP A 163 -6.20 -16.97 4.77
CA ASP A 163 -6.47 -18.24 4.07
C ASP A 163 -5.69 -19.43 4.66
N ARG A 164 -4.72 -19.16 5.53
CA ARG A 164 -3.85 -20.12 6.21
C ARG A 164 -2.87 -20.85 5.30
N GLU A 165 -2.67 -20.41 4.06
CA GLU A 165 -1.77 -21.03 3.11
C GLU A 165 -0.30 -20.64 3.33
N ASN A 166 -0.04 -19.48 3.95
CA ASN A 166 1.30 -18.94 4.10
C ASN A 166 1.53 -18.29 5.47
N TYR A 167 2.81 -18.20 5.84
CA TYR A 167 3.33 -17.29 6.85
C TYR A 167 4.11 -16.18 6.15
N PHE A 168 4.09 -14.96 6.68
CA PHE A 168 4.76 -13.83 6.02
C PHE A 168 5.21 -12.73 6.98
N LEU A 169 6.21 -11.95 6.54
CA LEU A 169 6.61 -10.65 7.09
C LEU A 169 7.19 -9.76 5.99
N TYR A 170 7.07 -8.44 6.19
CA TYR A 170 7.82 -7.45 5.42
C TYR A 170 9.04 -6.98 6.22
N ALA A 171 10.15 -6.77 5.52
CA ALA A 171 11.37 -6.22 6.11
C ALA A 171 11.95 -5.10 5.23
N PRO A 172 12.62 -4.09 5.78
CA PRO A 172 13.30 -3.07 4.99
C PRO A 172 14.32 -3.68 4.04
N GLY A 173 14.45 -3.12 2.83
CA GLY A 173 15.48 -3.53 1.88
C GLY A 173 16.89 -3.37 2.46
N GLY A 174 17.76 -4.35 2.21
CA GLY A 174 19.09 -4.47 2.78
C GLY A 174 19.15 -5.21 4.12
N THR A 175 18.01 -5.64 4.67
CA THR A 175 17.99 -6.40 5.94
C THR A 175 18.69 -7.74 5.78
N THR A 176 19.74 -7.98 6.56
CA THR A 176 20.36 -9.30 6.71
C THR A 176 19.67 -10.06 7.83
N ALA A 177 19.12 -11.23 7.52
CA ALA A 177 18.35 -12.05 8.45
C ALA A 177 18.75 -13.53 8.35
N GLU A 178 18.48 -14.28 9.41
CA GLU A 178 18.41 -15.75 9.37
C GLU A 178 16.93 -16.16 9.46
N LEU A 179 16.42 -16.79 8.42
CA LEU A 179 15.13 -17.47 8.46
C LEU A 179 15.28 -18.77 9.24
N GLN A 180 14.48 -18.92 10.30
CA GLN A 180 14.36 -20.13 11.10
C GLN A 180 12.98 -20.73 10.89
N ILE A 181 12.91 -21.98 10.44
CA ILE A 181 11.67 -22.74 10.30
C ILE A 181 11.77 -23.97 11.19
N ILE A 182 10.78 -24.17 12.05
CA ILE A 182 10.65 -25.37 12.89
C ILE A 182 9.68 -26.31 12.19
N ASP A 183 10.14 -27.53 11.88
CA ASP A 183 9.28 -28.53 11.25
C ASP A 183 8.30 -29.15 12.25
N HIS A 184 7.14 -29.57 11.76
CA HIS A 184 6.08 -30.11 12.62
C HIS A 184 6.37 -31.52 13.16
N PHE A 185 7.23 -32.30 12.51
CA PHE A 185 7.39 -33.73 12.79
C PHE A 185 8.45 -33.98 13.87
N ASP A 186 9.67 -33.50 13.63
CA ASP A 186 10.84 -33.78 14.47
C ASP A 186 11.22 -32.57 15.35
N GLN A 187 10.57 -31.41 15.15
CA GLN A 187 10.87 -30.14 15.82
C GLN A 187 12.29 -29.63 15.54
N ASP A 188 12.89 -30.10 14.44
CA ASP A 188 14.17 -29.63 13.99
C ASP A 188 14.03 -28.22 13.41
N THR A 189 15.07 -27.40 13.62
CA THR A 189 15.11 -26.04 13.09
C THR A 189 15.97 -25.98 11.84
N VAL A 190 15.35 -25.70 10.70
CA VAL A 190 16.05 -25.36 9.47
C VAL A 190 16.39 -23.88 9.47
N ARG A 191 17.64 -23.56 9.10
CA ARG A 191 18.18 -22.19 9.10
C ARG A 191 18.67 -21.78 7.73
N ARG A 192 18.37 -20.54 7.33
CA ARG A 192 18.81 -19.95 6.06
C ARG A 192 19.14 -18.48 6.23
N ASP A 193 20.38 -18.11 5.93
CA ASP A 193 20.78 -16.72 5.81
C ASP A 193 20.22 -16.10 4.52
N LEU A 194 19.71 -14.88 4.62
CA LEU A 194 19.23 -14.09 3.49
C LEU A 194 19.51 -12.60 3.68
N THR A 195 19.70 -11.89 2.56
CA THR A 195 19.71 -10.43 2.51
C THR A 195 18.50 -9.99 1.73
N ILE A 196 17.51 -9.42 2.40
CA ILE A 196 16.20 -9.08 1.83
C ILE A 196 16.35 -7.79 1.02
N GLY A 197 16.16 -7.84 -0.31
CA GLY A 197 16.12 -6.65 -1.15
C GLY A 197 14.78 -5.90 -1.08
N ALA A 198 14.81 -4.60 -1.40
CA ALA A 198 13.57 -3.83 -1.57
C ALA A 198 12.80 -4.33 -2.78
N ARG A 199 11.48 -4.52 -2.64
CA ARG A 199 10.61 -5.08 -3.69
C ARG A 199 11.06 -6.44 -4.20
N GLU A 200 11.68 -7.22 -3.31
CA GLU A 200 11.98 -8.63 -3.57
C GLU A 200 11.09 -9.52 -2.71
N HIS A 201 10.56 -10.58 -3.31
CA HIS A 201 9.76 -11.60 -2.65
C HIS A 201 10.55 -12.90 -2.54
N TYR A 202 10.77 -13.33 -1.32
CA TYR A 202 11.40 -14.60 -0.97
C TYR A 202 10.32 -15.59 -0.51
N HIS A 203 9.98 -16.55 -1.36
CA HIS A 203 9.03 -17.61 -1.02
C HIS A 203 9.75 -18.92 -0.70
N PHE A 204 9.57 -19.42 0.51
CA PHE A 204 10.18 -20.67 0.98
C PHE A 204 9.13 -21.75 1.23
N PHE A 205 9.52 -23.00 1.06
CA PHE A 205 8.73 -24.15 1.48
C PHE A 205 9.65 -25.24 2.03
N LEU A 206 9.10 -26.07 2.91
CA LEU A 206 9.74 -27.30 3.36
C LEU A 206 9.42 -28.42 2.38
N PHE A 207 10.41 -29.25 2.06
CA PHE A 207 10.21 -30.49 1.33
C PHE A 207 10.72 -31.68 2.14
N ILE A 208 10.04 -32.82 1.99
CA ILE A 208 10.43 -34.08 2.60
C ILE A 208 11.18 -34.91 1.54
N PRO A 209 12.53 -35.02 1.60
CA PRO A 209 13.26 -35.95 0.73
C PRO A 209 12.80 -37.40 0.92
N GLU A 210 13.04 -38.24 -0.10
CA GLU A 210 12.61 -39.66 -0.16
C GLU A 210 13.06 -40.53 1.03
N ASN A 211 14.00 -40.06 1.84
CA ASN A 211 14.44 -40.72 3.07
C ASN A 211 13.51 -40.50 4.28
N GLY A 212 12.43 -39.74 4.13
CA GLY A 212 11.36 -39.58 5.13
C GLY A 212 11.70 -38.63 6.29
N ARG A 213 12.78 -37.85 6.20
CA ARG A 213 13.14 -36.79 7.16
C ARG A 213 13.01 -35.42 6.51
N VAL A 214 12.49 -34.42 7.23
CA VAL A 214 12.52 -33.03 6.75
C VAL A 214 13.98 -32.58 6.71
N GLY A 215 14.52 -32.36 5.51
CA GLY A 215 15.97 -32.17 5.32
C GLY A 215 16.36 -30.85 4.68
N GLY A 216 15.42 -30.05 4.19
CA GLY A 216 15.75 -28.86 3.41
C GLY A 216 14.66 -27.80 3.38
N VAL A 217 15.12 -26.56 3.31
CA VAL A 217 14.36 -25.39 2.86
C VAL A 217 14.84 -25.07 1.46
N GLU A 218 13.90 -25.01 0.52
CA GLU A 218 14.15 -24.54 -0.84
C GLU A 218 13.54 -23.15 -1.00
N LEU A 219 14.28 -22.27 -1.68
CA LEU A 219 13.74 -21.02 -2.18
C LEU A 219 13.03 -21.33 -3.49
N GLY A 220 11.72 -21.11 -3.55
CA GLY A 220 10.95 -21.36 -4.74
C GLY A 220 11.32 -20.40 -5.87
N MET A 221 11.66 -20.94 -7.04
CA MET A 221 11.19 -20.40 -8.31
C MET A 221 10.04 -21.31 -8.74
N MET A 222 8.81 -21.02 -8.32
CA MET A 222 7.67 -21.80 -8.79
C MET A 222 7.34 -21.37 -10.22
N ASN A 223 7.82 -22.14 -11.21
CA ASN A 223 7.10 -22.27 -12.47
C ASN A 223 5.99 -23.28 -12.20
N GLU A 224 4.77 -22.82 -11.99
CA GLU A 224 3.62 -23.72 -11.98
C GLU A 224 3.51 -24.45 -13.33
N LYS A 225 3.14 -25.73 -13.27
CA LYS A 225 2.89 -26.61 -14.41
C LYS A 225 1.48 -26.43 -14.96
#